data_AF-A0A957DUB8-F1
#
_entry.id   AF-A0A957DUB8-F1
#
_cell.length_a   1.000
_cell.length_b   1.000
_cell.length_c   1.000
_cell.angle_alpha   90.00
_cell.angle_beta   90.00
_cell.angle_gamma   90.00
#
_symmetry.space_group_name_H-M   'P 1'
#
loop_
_entity.id
_entity.type
_entity.pdbx_description
1 polymer ?
#
loop_
_entity_poly.entity_id
_entity_poly.type
_entity_poly.pdbx_seq_one_letter_code
_entity_poly.pdbx_strand_id
1 'polypeptide(L)' 'MTYSIRKAAVIGAGTMGGGIAAHLANIGIPVVLLDMVPPNLSEAEKNNPKARNKIVQSLYDRMAKARPANLARA' A
#
# COMPACT_ATOMS: atom_id res chain seq x y z
N MET A 1 6.35 29.66 -4.41
CA MET A 1 5.08 28.90 -4.39
C MET A 1 5.28 27.64 -3.58
N THR A 2 4.49 27.44 -2.52
CA THR A 2 4.45 26.21 -1.74
C THR A 2 3.28 25.35 -2.21
N TYR A 3 3.58 24.14 -2.69
CA TYR A 3 2.55 23.19 -3.10
C TYR A 3 2.04 22.42 -1.87
N SER A 4 0.72 22.42 -1.67
CA SER A 4 0.08 21.60 -0.62
C SER A 4 -0.27 20.24 -1.20
N ILE A 5 0.34 19.17 -0.67
CA ILE A 5 0.04 17.80 -1.06
C ILE A 5 -1.24 17.35 -0.35
N ARG A 6 -2.31 17.13 -1.12
CA ARG A 6 -3.61 16.68 -0.59
C ARG A 6 -3.86 15.19 -0.72
N LYS A 7 -3.13 14.51 -1.60
CA LYS A 7 -3.21 13.07 -1.88
C LYS A 7 -1.91 12.64 -2.54
N ALA A 8 -1.48 11.41 -2.27
CA ALA A 8 -0.29 10.83 -2.89
C ALA A 8 -0.59 9.45 -3.48
N ALA A 9 0.20 9.06 -4.48
CA ALA A 9 0.25 7.69 -4.96
C ALA A 9 1.68 7.15 -4.75
N VAL A 10 1.79 5.93 -4.25
CA VAL A 10 3.06 5.22 -4.09
C VAL A 10 3.00 3.98 -4.95
N ILE A 11 3.97 3.84 -5.86
CA ILE A 11 4.08 2.71 -6.79
C ILE A 11 5.20 1.80 -6.29
N GLY A 12 4.84 0.55 -6.00
CA GLY A 12 5.69 -0.46 -5.37
C GLY A 12 5.32 -0.67 -3.90
N ALA A 13 4.78 -1.85 -3.57
CA ALA A 13 4.41 -2.29 -2.23
C ALA A 13 5.50 -3.19 -1.61
N GLY A 14 6.76 -2.79 -1.79
CA GLY A 14 7.90 -3.33 -1.06
C GLY A 14 8.15 -2.59 0.26
N THR A 15 9.24 -2.91 0.95
CA THR A 15 9.58 -2.34 2.26
C THR A 15 9.67 -0.81 2.25
N MET A 16 10.31 -0.24 1.23
CA MET A 16 10.44 1.23 1.09
C MET A 16 9.10 1.90 0.78
N GLY A 17 8.35 1.36 -0.19
CA GLY A 17 7.06 1.93 -0.59
C GLY A 17 6.02 1.88 0.53
N GLY A 18 6.00 0.80 1.32
CA GLY A 18 5.21 0.71 2.53
C GLY A 18 5.55 1.78 3.56
N GLY A 19 6.85 1.99 3.84
CA GLY A 19 7.30 3.03 4.76
C GLY A 19 6.90 4.43 4.33
N ILE A 20 7.09 4.77 3.05
CA ILE A 20 6.69 6.07 2.47
C ILE A 20 5.17 6.26 2.58
N ALA A 21 4.40 5.24 2.19
CA ALA A 21 2.94 5.28 2.26
C ALA A 21 2.46 5.45 3.71
N ALA A 22 3.07 4.73 4.66
CA ALA A 22 2.73 4.81 6.06
C ALA A 22 3.03 6.19 6.65
N HIS A 23 4.18 6.81 6.34
CA HIS A 23 4.51 8.15 6.81
C HIS A 23 3.48 9.19 6.35
N LEU A 24 3.11 9.16 5.07
CA LEU A 24 2.10 10.06 4.50
C LEU A 24 0.71 9.82 5.12
N ALA A 25 0.31 8.55 5.26
CA ALA A 25 -0.97 8.20 5.87
C ALA A 25 -1.03 8.60 7.36
N ASN A 26 0.06 8.43 8.11
CA ASN A 26 0.14 8.76 9.54
C ASN A 26 -0.06 10.27 9.81
N ILE A 27 0.32 11.13 8.87
CA ILE A 27 0.09 12.58 8.95
C ILE A 27 -1.24 13.02 8.32
N GLY A 28 -2.10 12.07 7.93
CA GLY A 28 -3.43 12.33 7.39
C GLY A 28 -3.48 12.64 5.89
N ILE A 29 -2.40 12.40 5.14
CA ILE A 29 -2.44 12.49 3.68
C ILE A 29 -2.97 11.16 3.13
N PRO A 30 -4.11 11.14 2.40
CA PRO A 30 -4.60 9.94 1.75
C PRO A 30 -3.58 9.41 0.73
N VAL A 31 -3.27 8.12 0.81
CA VAL A 31 -2.31 7.46 -0.09
C VAL A 31 -3.00 6.34 -0.87
N VAL A 32 -2.74 6.30 -2.17
CA VAL A 32 -3.05 5.14 -3.01
C VAL A 32 -1.76 4.33 -3.18
N LEU A 33 -1.72 3.11 -2.62
CA LEU A 33 -0.59 2.20 -2.77
C LEU A 33 -0.88 1.20 -3.88
N LEU A 34 -0.02 1.15 -4.89
CA LEU A 34 -0.16 0.28 -6.06
C LEU A 34 1.06 -0.63 -6.18
N ASP A 35 0.84 -1.85 -6.64
CA ASP A 35 1.90 -2.77 -7.04
C ASP A 35 1.46 -3.59 -8.25
N MET A 36 2.38 -4.37 -8.80
CA MET A 36 2.11 -5.32 -9.86
C MET A 36 1.08 -6.37 -9.44
N VAL A 37 0.37 -6.90 -10.42
CA VAL A 37 -0.51 -8.06 -10.22
C VAL A 37 0.37 -9.28 -9.92
N PRO A 38 0.03 -10.13 -8.93
CA PRO A 38 0.76 -11.36 -8.68
C PRO A 38 0.95 -12.19 -9.96
N PRO A 39 2.15 -12.77 -10.17
CA PRO A 39 2.34 -13.73 -11.26
C PRO A 39 1.51 -14.99 -10.99
N ASN A 40 1.12 -15.70 -12.05
CA ASN A 40 0.46 -17.01 -11.99
C ASN A 40 -0.95 -17.02 -11.38
N LEU A 41 -1.74 -15.96 -11.54
CA LEU A 41 -3.17 -16.00 -11.21
C LEU A 41 -3.93 -16.92 -12.18
N SER A 42 -4.86 -17.71 -11.65
CA SER A 42 -5.81 -18.47 -12.47
C SER A 42 -6.76 -17.55 -13.24
N GLU A 43 -7.40 -18.03 -14.31
CA GLU A 43 -8.36 -17.23 -15.10
C GLU A 43 -9.51 -16.66 -14.25
N ALA A 44 -9.97 -17.42 -13.25
CA ALA A 44 -11.00 -16.96 -12.31
C ALA A 44 -10.50 -15.83 -11.39
N GLU A 45 -9.20 -15.82 -11.06
CA GLU A 45 -8.60 -14.83 -10.17
C GLU A 45 -8.17 -13.54 -10.90
N LYS A 46 -7.91 -13.59 -12.21
CA LYS A 46 -7.53 -12.41 -13.00
C LYS A 46 -8.54 -11.27 -12.94
N ASN A 47 -9.82 -11.59 -12.77
CA ASN A 47 -10.89 -10.59 -12.63
C ASN A 47 -11.24 -10.29 -11.16
N ASN A 48 -10.64 -10.98 -10.19
CA ASN A 48 -10.91 -10.78 -8.78
C ASN A 48 -9.99 -9.67 -8.19
N PRO A 49 -10.53 -8.52 -7.75
CA PRO A 49 -9.72 -7.43 -7.20
C PRO A 49 -8.89 -7.85 -5.99
N LYS A 50 -9.40 -8.75 -5.14
CA LYS A 50 -8.66 -9.23 -3.95
C LYS A 50 -7.43 -10.03 -4.35
N ALA A 51 -7.55 -10.87 -5.38
CA ALA A 51 -6.43 -11.67 -5.87
C ALA A 51 -5.36 -10.77 -6.52
N ARG A 52 -5.78 -9.77 -7.30
CA ARG A 52 -4.87 -8.77 -7.89
C ARG A 52 -4.15 -7.91 -6.86
N ASN A 53 -4.82 -7.57 -5.76
CA ASN A 53 -4.26 -6.71 -4.71
C ASN A 53 -3.46 -7.48 -3.65
N LYS A 54 -3.22 -8.78 -3.83
CA LYS A 54 -2.60 -9.64 -2.81
C LYS A 54 -1.25 -9.14 -2.31
N ILE A 55 -0.41 -8.56 -3.17
CA ILE A 55 0.91 -8.02 -2.79
C ILE A 55 0.73 -6.81 -1.86
N VAL A 56 -0.09 -5.84 -2.28
CA VAL A 56 -0.41 -4.64 -1.51
C VAL A 56 -1.05 -5.00 -0.17
N GLN A 57 -2.01 -5.93 -0.17
CA GLN A 57 -2.70 -6.38 1.04
C GLN A 57 -1.73 -7.06 2.03
N SER A 58 -0.85 -7.94 1.53
CA SER A 58 0.18 -8.57 2.37
C SER A 58 1.10 -7.54 3.00
N LEU A 59 1.49 -6.48 2.29
CA LEU A 59 2.30 -5.42 2.88
C LEU A 59 1.51 -4.64 3.94
N TYR A 60 0.27 -4.24 3.63
CA TYR A 60 -0.59 -3.53 4.58
C TYR A 60 -0.73 -4.31 5.90
N ASP A 61 -1.01 -5.61 5.82
CA ASP A 61 -1.12 -6.47 6.99
C ASP A 61 0.19 -6.55 7.79
N ARG A 62 1.35 -6.60 7.11
CA ARG A 62 2.67 -6.56 7.77
C ARG A 62 2.91 -5.23 8.47
N MET A 63 2.56 -4.11 7.84
CA MET A 63 2.73 -2.77 8.42
C MET A 63 1.86 -2.58 9.66
N ALA A 64 0.61 -3.07 9.62
CA ALA A 64 -0.33 -3.00 10.73
C ALA A 64 0.09 -3.89 11.92
N LYS A 65 0.78 -5.00 11.68
CA LYS A 65 1.23 -5.94 12.72
C LYS A 65 2.66 -5.70 13.22
N ALA A 66 3.42 -4.81 12.58
CA ALA A 66 4.81 -4.53 12.94
C ALA A 66 4.94 -4.00 14.38
N ARG A 67 6.09 -4.24 15.01
CA ARG A 67 6.42 -3.75 16.36
C ARG A 67 7.83 -3.14 16.37
N PRO A 68 7.98 -1.80 16.48
CA PRO A 68 6.90 -0.80 16.54
C PRO A 68 6.07 -0.75 15.24
N ALA A 69 4.82 -0.28 15.33
CA ALA A 69 3.93 -0.23 14.18
C ALA A 69 4.38 0.83 13.18
N ASN A 70 4.46 0.46 11.91
CA ASN A 70 4.81 1.40 10.83
C ASN A 70 3.62 2.31 10.49
N LEU A 71 2.41 1.74 10.52
CA LEU A 71 1.15 2.44 10.32
C LEU A 71 0.48 2.65 11.68
N ALA A 72 0.35 3.91 12.10
CA ALA A 72 -0.14 4.28 13.42
C ALA A 72 -1.67 4.24 13.54
N ARG A 73 -2.39 4.34 12.41
CA ARG A 73 -3.85 4.26 12.31
C ARG A 73 -4.19 3.37 11.12
N ALA A 74 -4.46 2.09 11.39
CA ALA A 74 -4.89 1.11 10.40
C ALA A 74 -6.40 1.15 10.20
#